data_AF-A0A9D0I5A4-F1
#
_entry.id   AF-A0A9D0I5A4-F1
#
_cell.length_a   1.000
_cell.length_b   1.000
_cell.length_c   1.000
_cell.angle_alpha   90.00
_cell.angle_beta   90.00
_cell.angle_gamma   90.00
#
_symmetry.space_group_name_H-M   'P 1'
#
loop_
_entity.id
_entity.type
_entity.pdbx_description
1 polymer ?
#
loop_
_entity_poly.entity_id
_entity_poly.type
_entity_poly.pdbx_seq_one_letter_code
_entity_poly.pdbx_strand_id
1 'polypeptide(L)'
;MAKTFVIDPNDGNRVPFLRGILTRSLSDAGIEFDEAYRLASRIRQALSDVDEISADALREQVTRLLEEQQFDRRIIEAYQRPAPMPPPIIVTDKDGQTNAFSEDQHIRCLESSGLSSEEAEKTSRWVYQYLSEHEINQITSARLGHLTYDCLREQLGPTVAKRYLVWIDYCHSGRPLVLLIGGTTGCGKSTIATEVAHRLGVVRTQSTDMLREVMRMMIPKRLLPILHVSAFDAWKSLPAKLSHQEDMESLISDGYRSQMELLSVPCEAVIQRALRERVSLILEGVHVHPSLPERIDRRGDAIIVPLLLATLKQNRLRKRLRGRGEVAPERGGKRYLSNFDRIWALQTFLLSEADLAGVPIIANDDKEKTIVQVMRTIIDAMTDKFSSTPDEVFGDE
;
A
#
# COMPACT_ATOMS: atom_id res chain seq x y z
N MET A 1 -37.97 10.60 -18.99
CA MET A 1 -36.91 11.40 -19.61
C MET A 1 -36.22 10.52 -20.62
N ALA A 2 -36.34 10.88 -21.91
CA ALA A 2 -35.63 10.18 -22.97
C ALA A 2 -34.11 10.28 -22.72
N LYS A 3 -33.39 9.20 -23.00
CA LYS A 3 -31.92 9.22 -22.96
C LYS A 3 -31.47 9.59 -24.36
N THR A 4 -30.95 10.80 -24.54
CA THR A 4 -30.29 11.18 -25.79
C THR A 4 -29.03 10.34 -25.99
N PHE A 5 -28.87 9.77 -27.17
CA PHE A 5 -27.65 9.06 -27.58
C PHE A 5 -26.85 9.90 -28.56
N VAL A 6 -25.52 9.88 -28.39
CA VAL A 6 -24.56 10.47 -29.31
C VAL A 6 -23.99 9.36 -30.17
N ILE A 7 -24.01 9.56 -31.49
CA ILE A 7 -23.51 8.60 -32.49
C ILE A 7 -22.21 9.16 -33.07
N ASP A 8 -21.12 8.40 -32.93
CA ASP A 8 -19.86 8.74 -33.60
C ASP A 8 -19.95 8.32 -35.09
N PRO A 9 -19.79 9.26 -36.03
CA PRO A 9 -19.91 8.97 -37.45
C PRO A 9 -18.77 8.11 -38.02
N ASN A 10 -17.64 7.95 -37.30
CA ASN A 10 -16.48 7.19 -37.79
C ASN A 10 -16.57 5.69 -37.49
N ASP A 11 -17.08 5.29 -36.33
CA ASP A 11 -17.16 3.88 -35.90
C ASP A 11 -18.60 3.40 -35.66
N GLY A 12 -19.59 4.30 -35.74
CA GLY A 12 -21.01 3.99 -35.53
C GLY A 12 -21.38 3.73 -34.07
N ASN A 13 -20.47 3.97 -33.13
CA ASN A 13 -20.72 3.72 -31.72
C ASN A 13 -21.81 4.64 -31.16
N ARG A 14 -22.73 4.03 -30.40
CA ARG A 14 -23.89 4.69 -29.80
C ARG A 14 -23.69 4.80 -28.29
N VAL A 15 -23.35 5.99 -27.80
CA VAL A 15 -23.11 6.24 -26.38
C VAL A 15 -24.15 7.20 -25.81
N PRO A 16 -24.61 7.02 -24.56
CA PRO A 16 -25.53 7.99 -23.95
C PRO A 16 -24.84 9.34 -23.81
N PHE A 17 -25.56 10.44 -24.00
CA PHE A 17 -25.04 11.77 -23.71
C PHE A 17 -24.71 11.88 -22.21
N LEU A 18 -23.42 12.03 -21.90
CA LEU A 18 -22.93 12.18 -20.54
C LEU A 18 -22.43 13.60 -20.32
N ARG A 19 -23.17 14.37 -19.52
CA ARG A 19 -22.80 15.74 -19.16
C ARG A 19 -21.36 15.87 -18.68
N GLY A 20 -20.87 14.92 -17.88
CA GLY A 20 -19.51 14.95 -17.35
C GLY A 20 -18.43 14.88 -18.43
N ILE A 21 -18.67 14.16 -19.53
CA ILE A 21 -17.74 14.09 -20.67
C ILE A 21 -17.68 15.44 -21.37
N LEU A 22 -18.84 16.07 -21.63
CA LEU A 22 -18.88 17.41 -22.25
C LEU A 22 -18.26 18.48 -21.35
N THR A 23 -18.50 18.43 -20.04
CA THR A 23 -17.85 19.35 -19.08
C THR A 23 -16.34 19.23 -19.13
N ARG A 24 -15.79 17.99 -19.14
CA ARG A 24 -14.35 17.78 -19.27
C ARG A 24 -13.82 18.31 -20.60
N SER A 25 -14.48 18.00 -21.72
CA SER A 25 -14.07 18.48 -23.05
C SER A 25 -14.06 20.01 -23.19
N LEU A 26 -15.01 20.70 -22.53
CA LEU A 26 -15.04 22.17 -22.47
C LEU A 26 -13.91 22.72 -21.59
N SER A 27 -13.60 22.05 -20.48
CA SER A 27 -12.47 22.41 -19.62
C SER A 27 -11.12 22.18 -20.29
N ASP A 28 -10.97 21.10 -21.06
CA ASP A 28 -9.76 20.83 -21.86
C ASP A 28 -9.51 21.92 -22.92
N ALA A 29 -10.59 22.56 -23.41
CA ALA A 29 -10.51 23.72 -24.32
C ALA A 29 -10.16 25.04 -23.62
N GLY A 30 -10.00 25.05 -22.28
CA GLY A 30 -9.61 26.21 -21.49
C GLY A 30 -10.74 26.91 -20.75
N ILE A 31 -11.91 26.29 -20.59
CA ILE A 31 -13.05 26.87 -19.84
C ILE A 31 -13.02 26.41 -18.37
N GLU A 32 -13.14 27.36 -17.45
CA GLU A 32 -13.23 27.08 -16.00
C GLU A 32 -14.36 26.08 -15.69
N PHE A 33 -14.09 25.14 -14.77
CA PHE A 33 -14.95 23.98 -14.54
C PHE A 33 -16.42 24.33 -14.24
N ASP A 34 -16.66 25.34 -13.41
CA ASP A 34 -18.02 25.76 -13.04
C ASP A 34 -18.80 26.35 -14.23
N GLU A 35 -18.10 26.95 -15.18
CA GLU A 35 -18.69 27.48 -16.40
C GLU A 35 -18.92 26.38 -17.44
N ALA A 36 -17.94 25.49 -17.62
CA ALA A 36 -18.06 24.28 -18.42
C ALA A 36 -19.24 23.40 -17.97
N TYR A 37 -19.46 23.27 -16.65
CA TYR A 37 -20.59 22.52 -16.10
C TYR A 37 -21.95 23.20 -16.37
N ARG A 38 -22.00 24.54 -16.29
CA ARG A 38 -23.20 25.31 -16.64
C ARG A 38 -23.54 25.17 -18.13
N LEU A 39 -22.56 25.29 -19.01
CA LEU A 39 -22.71 25.11 -20.46
C LEU A 39 -23.18 23.69 -20.80
N ALA A 40 -22.53 22.66 -20.25
CA ALA A 40 -22.92 21.28 -20.49
C ALA A 40 -24.33 20.96 -19.96
N SER A 41 -24.76 21.62 -18.88
CA SER A 41 -26.12 21.50 -18.36
C SER A 41 -27.16 22.16 -19.27
N ARG A 42 -26.83 23.31 -19.88
CA ARG A 42 -27.69 23.96 -20.89
C ARG A 42 -27.86 23.10 -22.13
N ILE A 43 -26.76 22.54 -22.66
CA ILE A 43 -26.81 21.61 -23.80
C ILE A 43 -27.66 20.38 -23.46
N ARG A 44 -27.51 19.82 -22.25
CA ARG A 44 -28.35 18.71 -21.80
C ARG A 44 -29.85 19.05 -21.79
N GLN A 45 -30.21 20.26 -21.38
CA GLN A 45 -31.60 20.73 -21.41
C GLN A 45 -32.09 20.92 -22.83
N ALA A 46 -31.27 21.47 -23.73
CA ALA A 46 -31.61 21.64 -25.13
C ALA A 46 -31.82 20.31 -25.87
N LEU A 47 -31.17 19.24 -25.41
CA LEU A 47 -31.26 17.90 -25.99
C LEU A 47 -32.35 17.01 -25.35
N SER A 48 -33.15 17.51 -24.40
CA SER A 48 -34.08 16.66 -23.64
C SER A 48 -35.14 15.94 -24.48
N ASP A 49 -35.48 16.52 -25.62
CA ASP A 49 -36.48 16.02 -26.57
C ASP A 49 -35.85 15.39 -27.82
N VAL A 50 -34.53 15.22 -27.82
CA VAL A 50 -33.75 14.60 -28.89
C VAL A 50 -33.34 13.21 -28.46
N ASP A 51 -33.79 12.19 -29.20
CA ASP A 51 -33.44 10.79 -28.94
C ASP A 51 -32.01 10.46 -29.40
N GLU A 52 -31.58 10.99 -30.55
CA GLU A 52 -30.27 10.74 -31.15
C GLU A 52 -29.68 11.98 -31.81
N ILE A 53 -28.37 12.19 -31.63
CA ILE A 53 -27.60 13.28 -32.24
C ILE A 53 -26.23 12.75 -32.69
N SER A 54 -25.70 13.20 -33.82
CA SER A 54 -24.32 12.84 -34.20
C SER A 54 -23.30 13.63 -33.37
N ALA A 55 -22.10 13.06 -33.20
CA ALA A 55 -21.01 13.74 -32.51
C ALA A 55 -20.67 15.09 -33.14
N ASP A 56 -20.72 15.19 -34.47
CA ASP A 56 -20.48 16.44 -35.21
C ASP A 56 -21.59 17.47 -34.99
N ALA A 57 -22.86 17.06 -35.03
CA ALA A 57 -23.99 17.95 -34.76
C ALA A 57 -23.99 18.47 -33.32
N LEU A 58 -23.60 17.61 -32.36
CA LEU A 58 -23.40 18.02 -30.97
C LEU A 58 -22.25 19.04 -30.86
N ARG A 59 -21.14 18.80 -31.55
CA ARG A 59 -19.99 19.72 -31.57
C ARG A 59 -20.38 21.09 -32.14
N GLU A 60 -21.13 21.13 -33.25
CA GLU A 60 -21.66 22.37 -33.83
C GLU A 60 -22.60 23.13 -32.89
N GLN A 61 -23.47 22.43 -32.16
CA GLN A 61 -24.37 23.07 -31.19
C GLN A 61 -23.58 23.70 -30.04
N VAL A 62 -22.57 22.99 -29.53
CA VAL A 62 -21.71 23.51 -28.45
C VAL A 62 -20.89 24.70 -28.95
N THR A 63 -20.33 24.62 -30.16
CA THR A 63 -19.63 25.75 -30.80
C THR A 63 -20.53 26.98 -30.90
N ARG A 64 -21.77 26.83 -31.40
CA ARG A 64 -22.73 27.95 -31.48
C ARG A 64 -22.99 28.56 -30.11
N LEU A 65 -23.15 27.74 -29.08
CA LEU A 65 -23.36 28.23 -27.71
C LEU A 65 -22.15 28.99 -27.16
N LEU A 66 -20.93 28.59 -27.53
CA LEU A 66 -19.69 29.29 -27.16
C LEU A 66 -19.57 30.64 -27.90
N GLU A 67 -19.95 30.69 -29.17
CA GLU A 67 -20.00 31.93 -29.97
C GLU A 67 -21.04 32.91 -29.42
N GLU A 68 -22.25 32.43 -29.10
CA GLU A 68 -23.33 33.24 -28.51
C GLU A 68 -22.95 33.86 -27.16
N GLN A 69 -22.12 33.16 -26.37
CA GLN A 69 -21.63 33.65 -25.08
C GLN A 69 -20.32 34.43 -25.16
N GLN A 70 -19.87 34.77 -26.38
CA GLN A 70 -18.70 35.61 -26.63
C GLN A 70 -17.40 35.08 -26.01
N PHE A 71 -17.23 33.74 -25.98
CA PHE A 71 -15.95 33.14 -25.60
C PHE A 71 -14.84 33.53 -26.58
N ASP A 72 -13.59 33.57 -26.10
CA ASP A 72 -12.43 33.87 -26.93
C ASP A 72 -12.36 32.88 -28.11
N ARG A 73 -12.07 33.41 -29.30
CA ARG A 73 -11.90 32.63 -30.53
C ARG A 73 -10.88 31.49 -30.36
N ARG A 74 -9.87 31.67 -29.51
CA ARG A 74 -8.89 30.62 -29.15
C ARG A 74 -9.53 29.41 -28.47
N ILE A 75 -10.48 29.61 -27.56
CA ILE A 75 -11.19 28.55 -26.85
C ILE A 75 -12.12 27.80 -27.81
N ILE A 76 -12.79 28.54 -28.69
CA ILE A 76 -13.68 27.97 -29.71
C ILE A 76 -12.87 27.11 -30.69
N GLU A 77 -11.72 27.61 -31.16
CA GLU A 77 -10.81 26.86 -32.02
C GLU A 77 -10.23 25.62 -31.31
N ALA A 78 -9.84 25.74 -30.03
CA ALA A 78 -9.36 24.62 -29.22
C ALA A 78 -10.43 23.54 -28.99
N TYR A 79 -11.71 23.92 -28.86
CA TYR A 79 -12.82 22.97 -28.73
C TYR A 79 -13.17 22.30 -30.07
N GLN A 80 -13.18 23.05 -31.18
CA GLN A 80 -13.47 22.54 -32.51
C GLN A 80 -12.39 21.59 -33.02
N ARG A 81 -11.13 21.94 -32.75
CA ARG A 81 -9.94 21.17 -33.07
C ARG A 81 -9.18 20.94 -31.77
N PRO A 82 -9.62 19.98 -30.94
CA PRO A 82 -8.80 19.54 -29.83
C PRO A 82 -7.44 19.19 -30.42
N ALA A 83 -6.35 19.70 -29.83
CA ALA A 83 -5.04 19.17 -30.17
C ALA A 83 -5.14 17.65 -30.10
N PRO A 84 -4.71 16.90 -31.13
CA PRO A 84 -4.81 15.44 -31.09
C PRO A 84 -4.12 15.02 -29.80
N MET A 85 -4.90 14.48 -28.85
CA MET A 85 -4.28 13.80 -27.71
C MET A 85 -3.38 12.74 -28.34
N PRO A 86 -2.10 12.67 -27.93
CA PRO A 86 -1.25 11.58 -28.36
C PRO A 86 -2.03 10.29 -28.11
N PRO A 87 -2.11 9.38 -29.10
CA PRO A 87 -2.82 8.14 -28.90
C PRO A 87 -2.29 7.47 -27.63
N PRO A 88 -3.17 6.97 -26.74
CA PRO A 88 -2.72 6.36 -25.51
C PRO A 88 -1.82 5.17 -25.85
N ILE A 89 -0.69 5.07 -25.17
CA ILE A 89 0.20 3.91 -25.29
C ILE A 89 -0.57 2.70 -24.74
N ILE A 90 -0.81 1.69 -25.58
CA ILE A 90 -1.53 0.48 -25.20
C ILE A 90 -0.55 -0.56 -24.68
N VAL A 91 -0.82 -1.08 -23.48
CA VAL A 91 -0.08 -2.18 -22.87
C VAL A 91 -0.91 -3.46 -22.97
N THR A 92 -0.35 -4.47 -23.61
CA THR A 92 -0.96 -5.82 -23.70
C THR A 92 -0.37 -6.70 -22.62
N ASP A 93 -1.21 -7.24 -21.74
CA ASP A 93 -0.78 -8.19 -20.70
C ASP A 93 -0.58 -9.62 -21.24
N LYS A 94 -0.18 -10.54 -20.36
CA LYS A 94 0.08 -11.94 -20.72
C LYS A 94 -1.19 -12.70 -21.11
N ASP A 95 -2.36 -12.23 -20.69
CA ASP A 95 -3.66 -12.81 -21.00
C ASP A 95 -4.28 -12.21 -22.29
N GLY A 96 -3.57 -11.29 -22.95
CA GLY A 96 -4.01 -10.59 -24.14
C GLY A 96 -4.97 -9.43 -23.87
N GLN A 97 -5.17 -9.02 -22.62
CA GLN A 97 -5.95 -7.83 -22.31
C GLN A 97 -5.13 -6.57 -22.59
N THR A 98 -5.79 -5.61 -23.22
CA THR A 98 -5.19 -4.32 -23.58
C THR A 98 -5.68 -3.24 -22.64
N ASN A 99 -4.76 -2.57 -21.95
CA ASN A 99 -5.04 -1.42 -21.11
C ASN A 99 -4.16 -0.24 -21.53
N ALA A 100 -4.64 0.99 -21.36
CA ALA A 100 -3.78 2.15 -21.54
C ALA A 100 -2.69 2.16 -20.47
N PHE A 101 -1.47 2.56 -20.84
CA PHE A 101 -0.39 2.78 -19.89
C PHE A 101 -0.83 3.81 -18.84
N SER A 102 -0.78 3.41 -17.57
CA SER A 102 -1.12 4.25 -16.43
C SER A 102 0.15 4.56 -15.64
N GLU A 103 0.58 5.83 -15.68
CA GLU A 103 1.70 6.31 -14.86
C GLU A 103 1.47 5.99 -13.37
N ASP A 104 0.26 6.19 -12.86
CA ASP A 104 -0.09 5.88 -11.47
C ASP A 104 0.10 4.39 -11.13
N GLN A 105 -0.31 3.49 -12.02
CA GLN A 105 -0.13 2.05 -11.81
C GLN A 105 1.35 1.67 -11.86
N HIS A 106 2.11 2.27 -12.79
CA HIS A 106 3.54 2.05 -12.93
C HIS A 106 4.32 2.58 -11.72
N ILE A 107 4.00 3.78 -11.23
CA ILE A 107 4.55 4.37 -10.01
C ILE A 107 4.29 3.46 -8.80
N ARG A 108 3.05 2.99 -8.60
CA ARG A 108 2.72 2.07 -7.49
C ARG A 108 3.51 0.76 -7.57
N CYS A 109 3.73 0.24 -8.77
CA CYS A 109 4.57 -0.95 -8.97
C CYS A 109 6.02 -0.67 -8.55
N LEU A 110 6.59 0.45 -8.97
CA LEU A 110 7.93 0.90 -8.61
C LEU A 110 8.09 1.12 -7.09
N GLU A 111 7.14 1.79 -6.46
CA GLU A 111 7.12 1.96 -5.00
C GLU A 111 7.05 0.62 -4.26
N SER A 112 6.32 -0.35 -4.82
CA SER A 112 6.23 -1.71 -4.26
C SER A 112 7.53 -2.50 -4.43
N SER A 113 8.38 -2.12 -5.38
CA SER A 113 9.76 -2.61 -5.48
C SER A 113 10.77 -1.86 -4.57
N GLY A 114 10.29 -1.00 -3.66
CA GLY A 114 11.12 -0.37 -2.64
C GLY A 114 11.81 0.94 -3.08
N LEU A 115 11.31 1.58 -4.14
CA LEU A 115 11.63 2.96 -4.49
C LEU A 115 10.86 3.95 -3.60
N SER A 116 11.43 5.13 -3.41
CA SER A 116 10.68 6.29 -2.88
C SER A 116 9.71 6.85 -3.92
N SER A 117 8.72 7.64 -3.48
CA SER A 117 7.73 8.23 -4.39
C SER A 117 8.40 9.13 -5.44
N GLU A 118 9.41 9.91 -5.05
CA GLU A 118 10.16 10.76 -5.98
C GLU A 118 10.92 9.95 -7.05
N GLU A 119 11.59 8.86 -6.66
CA GLU A 119 12.31 7.98 -7.60
C GLU A 119 11.33 7.27 -8.55
N ALA A 120 10.18 6.82 -8.04
CA ALA A 120 9.15 6.14 -8.81
C ALA A 120 8.50 7.07 -9.85
N GLU A 121 8.13 8.29 -9.46
CA GLU A 121 7.58 9.31 -10.37
C GLU A 121 8.57 9.68 -11.49
N LYS A 122 9.83 9.91 -11.14
CA LYS A 122 10.87 10.23 -12.14
C LYS A 122 11.07 9.08 -13.14
N THR A 123 11.18 7.86 -12.63
CA THR A 123 11.36 6.66 -13.48
C THR A 123 10.16 6.45 -14.40
N SER A 124 8.93 6.57 -13.87
CA SER A 124 7.73 6.43 -14.69
C SER A 124 7.65 7.48 -15.79
N ARG A 125 8.04 8.72 -15.48
CA ARG A 125 8.09 9.81 -16.46
C ARG A 125 9.12 9.55 -17.56
N TRP A 126 10.30 9.03 -17.21
CA TRP A 126 11.32 8.66 -18.20
C TRP A 126 10.85 7.55 -19.12
N VAL A 127 10.21 6.51 -18.58
CA VAL A 127 9.64 5.42 -19.38
C VAL A 127 8.56 5.96 -20.32
N TYR A 128 7.67 6.82 -19.83
CA TYR A 128 6.64 7.44 -20.68
C TYR A 128 7.25 8.30 -21.80
N GLN A 129 8.23 9.15 -21.47
CA GLN A 129 8.93 9.99 -22.44
C GLN A 129 9.64 9.15 -23.50
N TYR A 130 10.34 8.09 -23.10
CA TYR A 130 10.98 7.18 -24.03
C TYR A 130 9.99 6.56 -25.02
N LEU A 131 8.86 6.06 -24.52
CA LEU A 131 7.81 5.47 -25.37
C LEU A 131 7.22 6.50 -26.34
N SER A 132 7.00 7.73 -25.88
CA SER A 132 6.46 8.82 -26.69
C SER A 132 7.45 9.31 -27.76
N GLU A 133 8.73 9.45 -27.43
CA GLU A 133 9.77 9.94 -28.36
C GLU A 133 10.07 8.93 -29.47
N HIS A 134 9.91 7.64 -29.19
CA HIS A 134 10.10 6.55 -30.16
C HIS A 134 8.80 6.14 -30.87
N GLU A 135 7.70 6.91 -30.70
CA GLU A 135 6.39 6.66 -31.31
C GLU A 135 5.83 5.24 -31.03
N ILE A 136 6.15 4.67 -29.85
CA ILE A 136 5.71 3.35 -29.42
C ILE A 136 4.28 3.46 -28.88
N ASN A 137 3.30 3.18 -29.72
CA ASN A 137 1.88 3.25 -29.36
C ASN A 137 1.31 1.93 -28.80
N GLN A 138 2.05 0.83 -28.90
CA GLN A 138 1.69 -0.49 -28.35
C GLN A 138 2.93 -1.20 -27.80
N ILE A 139 2.83 -1.79 -26.62
CA ILE A 139 3.92 -2.52 -25.96
C ILE A 139 3.39 -3.69 -25.12
N THR A 140 4.11 -4.80 -25.02
CA THR A 140 3.74 -5.90 -24.11
C THR A 140 4.14 -5.57 -22.68
N SER A 141 3.45 -6.14 -21.69
CA SER A 141 3.80 -5.93 -20.28
C SER A 141 5.21 -6.45 -19.95
N ALA A 142 5.64 -7.52 -20.63
CA ALA A 142 7.00 -8.05 -20.59
C ALA A 142 8.02 -7.02 -21.06
N ARG A 143 7.81 -6.46 -22.27
CA ARG A 143 8.72 -5.47 -22.85
C ARG A 143 8.75 -4.17 -22.04
N LEU A 144 7.62 -3.73 -21.51
CA LEU A 144 7.54 -2.60 -20.59
C LEU A 144 8.35 -2.87 -19.32
N GLY A 145 8.23 -4.05 -18.73
CA GLY A 145 9.01 -4.45 -17.56
C GLY A 145 10.52 -4.44 -17.82
N HIS A 146 10.95 -4.97 -18.97
CA HIS A 146 12.35 -4.95 -19.37
C HIS A 146 12.87 -3.51 -19.59
N LEU A 147 12.09 -2.67 -20.27
CA LEU A 147 12.42 -1.25 -20.46
C LEU A 147 12.58 -0.53 -19.11
N THR A 148 11.66 -0.76 -18.18
CA THR A 148 11.73 -0.21 -16.82
C THR A 148 12.96 -0.72 -16.08
N TYR A 149 13.31 -2.00 -16.20
CA TYR A 149 14.52 -2.57 -15.61
C TYR A 149 15.80 -1.89 -16.14
N ASP A 150 15.92 -1.72 -17.45
CA ASP A 150 17.07 -1.05 -18.07
C ASP A 150 17.16 0.42 -17.64
N CYS A 151 16.03 1.13 -17.63
CA CYS A 151 15.94 2.51 -17.15
C CYS A 151 16.42 2.64 -15.69
N LEU A 152 15.95 1.75 -14.80
CA LEU A 152 16.38 1.72 -13.41
C LEU A 152 17.89 1.44 -13.27
N ARG A 153 18.41 0.51 -14.08
CA ARG A 153 19.84 0.13 -14.04
C ARG A 153 20.73 1.30 -14.44
N GLU A 154 20.34 2.04 -15.47
CA GLU A 154 21.10 3.19 -15.98
C GLU A 154 21.00 4.41 -15.08
N GLN A 155 19.80 4.73 -14.57
CA GLN A 155 19.56 5.98 -13.86
C GLN A 155 19.79 5.89 -12.35
N LEU A 156 19.46 4.75 -11.73
CA LEU A 156 19.51 4.54 -10.27
C LEU A 156 20.47 3.44 -9.83
N GLY A 157 21.04 2.69 -10.79
CA GLY A 157 22.07 1.69 -10.57
C GLY A 157 21.57 0.25 -10.43
N PRO A 158 22.49 -0.73 -10.49
CA PRO A 158 22.16 -2.16 -10.60
C PRO A 158 21.43 -2.72 -9.37
N THR A 159 21.67 -2.19 -8.18
CA THR A 159 21.00 -2.65 -6.94
C THR A 159 19.51 -2.35 -6.96
N VAL A 160 19.10 -1.19 -7.48
CA VAL A 160 17.68 -0.80 -7.59
C VAL A 160 16.99 -1.62 -8.67
N ALA A 161 17.63 -1.78 -9.82
CA ALA A 161 17.13 -2.63 -10.91
C ALA A 161 16.95 -4.09 -10.45
N LYS A 162 17.90 -4.63 -9.66
CA LYS A 162 17.78 -5.97 -9.09
C LYS A 162 16.56 -6.11 -8.17
N ARG A 163 16.27 -5.12 -7.33
CA ARG A 163 15.08 -5.14 -6.45
C ARG A 163 13.78 -5.14 -7.25
N TYR A 164 13.72 -4.34 -8.31
CA TYR A 164 12.59 -4.36 -9.24
C TYR A 164 12.41 -5.73 -9.88
N LEU A 165 13.49 -6.35 -10.36
CA LEU A 165 13.45 -7.67 -10.96
C LEU A 165 12.94 -8.75 -9.99
N VAL A 166 13.47 -8.77 -8.75
CA VAL A 166 13.02 -9.69 -7.69
C VAL A 166 11.54 -9.49 -7.37
N TRP A 167 11.08 -8.22 -7.35
CA TRP A 167 9.67 -7.90 -7.09
C TRP A 167 8.74 -8.42 -8.20
N ILE A 168 9.12 -8.26 -9.47
CA ILE A 168 8.32 -8.79 -10.60
C ILE A 168 8.30 -10.32 -10.60
N ASP A 169 9.43 -10.99 -10.35
CA ASP A 169 9.49 -12.44 -10.21
C ASP A 169 8.58 -12.95 -9.08
N TYR A 170 8.60 -12.29 -7.92
CA TYR A 170 7.68 -12.59 -6.83
C TYR A 170 6.21 -12.46 -7.26
N CYS A 171 5.84 -11.38 -7.95
CA CYS A 171 4.48 -11.18 -8.47
C CYS A 171 4.06 -12.31 -9.42
N HIS A 172 4.96 -12.81 -10.27
CA HIS A 172 4.69 -13.94 -11.16
C HIS A 172 4.62 -15.30 -10.43
N SER A 173 5.36 -15.46 -9.32
CA SER A 173 5.46 -16.74 -8.61
C SER A 173 4.18 -17.16 -7.87
N GLY A 174 3.31 -16.20 -7.51
CA GLY A 174 2.11 -16.46 -6.70
C GLY A 174 2.41 -17.00 -5.28
N ARG A 175 3.65 -16.87 -4.81
CA ARG A 175 4.08 -17.35 -3.49
C ARG A 175 3.45 -16.49 -2.39
N PRO A 176 2.91 -17.09 -1.31
CA PRO A 176 2.33 -16.31 -0.22
C PRO A 176 3.41 -15.59 0.60
N LEU A 177 3.14 -14.33 0.96
CA LEU A 177 3.99 -13.50 1.83
C LEU A 177 3.37 -13.38 3.22
N VAL A 178 4.13 -13.78 4.25
CA VAL A 178 3.79 -13.59 5.66
C VAL A 178 4.72 -12.53 6.26
N LEU A 179 4.20 -11.33 6.49
CA LEU A 179 4.92 -10.23 7.12
C LEU A 179 4.58 -10.19 8.61
N LEU A 180 5.62 -10.27 9.45
CA LEU A 180 5.49 -10.29 10.90
C LEU A 180 6.08 -8.99 11.47
N ILE A 181 5.20 -8.11 11.97
CA ILE A 181 5.57 -6.77 12.46
C ILE A 181 5.51 -6.73 14.00
N GLY A 182 6.67 -6.85 14.63
CA GLY A 182 6.86 -6.67 16.07
C GLY A 182 7.00 -5.22 16.50
N GLY A 183 6.87 -4.97 17.81
CA GLY A 183 7.18 -3.68 18.43
C GLY A 183 6.19 -3.26 19.52
N THR A 184 6.59 -2.28 20.33
CA THR A 184 5.79 -1.85 21.50
C THR A 184 4.61 -0.94 21.13
N THR A 185 3.75 -0.65 22.09
CA THR A 185 2.65 0.30 21.88
C THR A 185 3.17 1.69 21.55
N GLY A 186 2.53 2.38 20.60
CA GLY A 186 2.90 3.74 20.21
C GLY A 186 4.03 3.85 19.17
N CYS A 187 4.70 2.76 18.76
CA CYS A 187 5.72 2.82 17.72
C CYS A 187 5.19 2.90 16.29
N GLY A 188 3.86 2.86 16.10
CA GLY A 188 3.20 3.06 14.80
C GLY A 188 2.95 1.79 13.97
N LYS A 189 3.02 0.59 14.58
CA LYS A 189 2.81 -0.70 13.89
C LYS A 189 1.56 -0.74 13.01
N SER A 190 0.38 -0.51 13.58
CA SER A 190 -0.88 -0.60 12.83
C SER A 190 -0.91 0.39 11.66
N THR A 191 -0.33 1.58 11.80
CA THR A 191 -0.24 2.57 10.72
C THR A 191 0.65 2.07 9.58
N ILE A 192 1.86 1.59 9.88
CA ILE A 192 2.78 1.08 8.87
C ILE A 192 2.22 -0.21 8.23
N ALA A 193 1.64 -1.10 9.03
CA ALA A 193 1.01 -2.32 8.56
C ALA A 193 -0.13 -2.04 7.56
N THR A 194 -1.01 -1.07 7.84
CA THR A 194 -2.09 -0.67 6.91
C THR A 194 -1.54 -0.15 5.58
N GLU A 195 -0.50 0.70 5.62
CA GLU A 195 0.07 1.28 4.40
C GLU A 195 0.80 0.24 3.56
N VAL A 196 1.57 -0.63 4.20
CA VAL A 196 2.26 -1.74 3.55
C VAL A 196 1.23 -2.73 2.98
N ALA A 197 0.14 -3.02 3.71
CA ALA A 197 -0.95 -3.86 3.23
C ALA A 197 -1.58 -3.29 1.94
N HIS A 198 -1.85 -1.99 1.92
CA HIS A 198 -2.39 -1.30 0.75
C HIS A 198 -1.44 -1.37 -0.45
N ARG A 199 -0.14 -1.13 -0.24
CA ARG A 199 0.87 -1.21 -1.30
C ARG A 199 1.02 -2.62 -1.87
N LEU A 200 1.06 -3.63 -1.01
CA LEU A 200 1.22 -5.04 -1.39
C LEU A 200 -0.08 -5.71 -1.88
N GLY A 201 -1.24 -5.03 -1.79
CA GLY A 201 -2.54 -5.65 -2.07
C GLY A 201 -2.93 -6.76 -1.07
N VAL A 202 -2.35 -6.76 0.15
CA VAL A 202 -2.63 -7.79 1.16
C VAL A 202 -3.88 -7.43 1.94
N VAL A 203 -4.97 -8.17 1.68
CA VAL A 203 -6.26 -7.93 2.33
C VAL A 203 -6.29 -8.43 3.78
N ARG A 204 -5.51 -9.46 4.11
CA ARG A 204 -5.54 -10.12 5.42
C ARG A 204 -4.51 -9.50 6.36
N THR A 205 -4.98 -8.65 7.26
CA THR A 205 -4.19 -8.09 8.37
C THR A 205 -4.74 -8.57 9.71
N GLN A 206 -3.87 -8.97 10.63
CA GLN A 206 -4.23 -9.51 11.94
C GLN A 206 -3.42 -8.84 13.04
N SER A 207 -4.03 -8.62 14.20
CA SER A 207 -3.38 -7.98 15.35
C SER A 207 -3.30 -8.93 16.54
N THR A 208 -2.12 -9.07 17.14
CA THR A 208 -1.96 -9.91 18.35
C THR A 208 -2.79 -9.39 19.52
N ASP A 209 -3.06 -8.08 19.58
CA ASP A 209 -3.95 -7.51 20.60
C ASP A 209 -5.40 -7.95 20.39
N MET A 210 -5.85 -8.14 19.14
CA MET A 210 -7.17 -8.70 18.83
C MET A 210 -7.24 -10.19 19.21
N LEU A 211 -6.19 -10.97 18.93
CA LEU A 211 -6.13 -12.37 19.35
C LEU A 211 -6.18 -12.49 20.88
N ARG A 212 -5.47 -11.62 21.60
CA ARG A 212 -5.54 -11.52 23.06
C ARG A 212 -6.94 -11.17 23.56
N GLU A 213 -7.63 -10.26 22.87
CA GLU A 213 -9.01 -9.87 23.17
C GLU A 213 -9.96 -11.06 23.10
N VAL A 214 -9.85 -11.87 22.04
CA VAL A 214 -10.64 -13.09 21.89
C VAL A 214 -10.32 -14.09 23.00
N MET A 215 -9.04 -14.34 23.27
CA MET A 215 -8.65 -15.30 24.32
C MET A 215 -9.13 -14.87 25.72
N ARG A 216 -9.03 -13.58 26.07
CA ARG A 216 -9.44 -13.10 27.40
C ARG A 216 -10.95 -13.14 27.61
N MET A 217 -11.75 -13.11 26.54
CA MET A 217 -13.20 -13.30 26.60
C MET A 217 -13.55 -14.77 26.87
N MET A 218 -12.80 -15.71 26.31
CA MET A 218 -13.00 -17.15 26.51
C MET A 218 -12.44 -17.67 27.83
N ILE A 219 -11.35 -17.06 28.32
CA ILE A 219 -10.63 -17.51 29.53
C ILE A 219 -10.77 -16.46 30.64
N PRO A 220 -11.57 -16.74 31.70
CA PRO A 220 -11.74 -15.85 32.83
C PRO A 220 -10.43 -15.40 33.48
N LYS A 221 -10.40 -14.14 33.97
CA LYS A 221 -9.23 -13.54 34.66
C LYS A 221 -8.73 -14.36 35.85
N ARG A 222 -9.62 -15.08 36.54
CA ARG A 222 -9.23 -15.93 37.68
C ARG A 222 -8.39 -17.14 37.26
N LEU A 223 -8.56 -17.63 36.03
CA LEU A 223 -7.83 -18.78 35.50
C LEU A 223 -6.51 -18.37 34.86
N LEU A 224 -6.52 -17.30 34.06
CA LEU A 224 -5.33 -16.83 33.35
C LEU A 224 -5.20 -15.30 33.42
N PRO A 225 -4.82 -14.74 34.60
CA PRO A 225 -4.81 -13.29 34.82
C PRO A 225 -3.93 -12.52 33.84
N ILE A 226 -2.85 -13.15 33.37
CA ILE A 226 -1.86 -12.54 32.49
C ILE A 226 -2.44 -12.08 31.15
N LEU A 227 -3.49 -12.73 30.62
CA LEU A 227 -4.15 -12.28 29.38
C LEU A 227 -4.92 -10.96 29.54
N HIS A 228 -5.33 -10.65 30.77
CA HIS A 228 -6.21 -9.52 31.11
C HIS A 228 -5.45 -8.23 31.42
N VAL A 229 -4.12 -8.25 31.32
CA VAL A 229 -3.24 -7.10 31.51
C VAL A 229 -2.48 -6.78 30.22
N SER A 230 -1.93 -5.57 30.15
CA SER A 230 -1.06 -5.17 29.03
C SER A 230 0.30 -5.88 29.14
N ALA A 231 0.99 -6.06 28.02
CA ALA A 231 2.32 -6.68 27.96
C ALA A 231 3.33 -6.10 28.97
N PHE A 232 3.39 -4.77 29.12
CA PHE A 232 4.29 -4.10 30.07
C PHE A 232 3.87 -4.23 31.55
N ASP A 233 2.68 -4.77 31.84
CA ASP A 233 2.16 -5.04 33.19
C ASP A 233 2.01 -6.55 33.47
N ALA A 234 2.35 -7.42 32.50
CA ALA A 234 2.16 -8.86 32.59
C ALA A 234 2.89 -9.49 33.80
N TRP A 235 4.03 -8.93 34.17
CA TRP A 235 4.84 -9.33 35.32
C TRP A 235 4.09 -9.29 36.66
N LYS A 236 3.10 -8.40 36.81
CA LYS A 236 2.26 -8.31 38.02
C LYS A 236 1.35 -9.51 38.22
N SER A 237 1.18 -10.31 37.16
CA SER A 237 0.35 -11.52 37.16
C SER A 237 1.19 -12.80 37.28
N LEU A 238 2.52 -12.68 37.42
CA LEU A 238 3.38 -13.83 37.66
C LEU A 238 3.21 -14.36 39.09
N PRO A 239 3.37 -15.68 39.31
CA PRO A 239 3.39 -16.25 40.65
C PRO A 239 4.51 -15.64 41.50
N ALA A 240 4.23 -15.36 42.78
CA ALA A 240 5.10 -14.63 43.72
C ALA A 240 6.49 -15.26 44.01
N LYS A 241 6.85 -16.38 43.36
CA LYS A 241 8.13 -17.08 43.59
C LYS A 241 9.32 -16.52 42.79
N LEU A 242 9.07 -15.65 41.80
CA LEU A 242 10.13 -15.03 40.98
C LEU A 242 10.66 -13.70 41.56
N SER A 243 10.02 -13.16 42.60
CA SER A 243 10.15 -11.73 42.94
C SER A 243 11.21 -11.35 43.98
N HIS A 244 12.11 -12.24 44.38
CA HIS A 244 12.94 -11.94 45.56
C HIS A 244 14.30 -11.28 45.30
N GLN A 245 14.81 -11.23 44.06
CA GLN A 245 16.11 -10.57 43.77
C GLN A 245 16.28 -9.95 42.37
N GLU A 246 15.23 -9.94 41.55
CA GLU A 246 15.33 -9.47 40.15
C GLU A 246 15.06 -7.96 40.02
N ASP A 247 15.77 -7.32 39.11
CA ASP A 247 15.52 -5.93 38.73
C ASP A 247 14.19 -5.79 37.98
N MET A 248 13.65 -4.57 37.96
CA MET A 248 12.34 -4.30 37.34
C MET A 248 12.32 -4.66 35.84
N GLU A 249 13.46 -4.55 35.15
CA GLU A 249 13.56 -4.87 33.73
C GLU A 249 13.46 -6.38 33.46
N SER A 250 14.12 -7.22 34.28
CA SER A 250 13.98 -8.68 34.21
C SER A 250 12.53 -9.09 34.46
N LEU A 251 11.91 -8.56 35.51
CA LEU A 251 10.50 -8.87 35.82
C LEU A 251 9.56 -8.54 34.65
N ILE A 252 9.73 -7.35 34.03
CA ILE A 252 8.92 -6.95 32.86
C ILE A 252 9.14 -7.93 31.70
N SER A 253 10.40 -8.30 31.44
CA SER A 253 10.79 -9.24 30.38
C SER A 253 10.16 -10.61 30.60
N ASP A 254 10.21 -11.15 31.81
CA ASP A 254 9.65 -12.47 32.15
C ASP A 254 8.12 -12.49 32.10
N GLY A 255 7.50 -11.41 32.58
CA GLY A 255 6.07 -11.20 32.46
C GLY A 255 5.63 -11.17 31.01
N TYR A 256 6.35 -10.42 30.18
CA TYR A 256 6.10 -10.38 28.75
C TYR A 256 6.31 -11.75 28.09
N ARG A 257 7.43 -12.44 28.33
CA ARG A 257 7.71 -13.77 27.77
C ARG A 257 6.59 -14.75 28.11
N SER A 258 6.14 -14.77 29.37
CA SER A 258 5.03 -15.63 29.81
C SER A 258 3.72 -15.32 29.08
N GLN A 259 3.42 -14.05 28.82
CA GLN A 259 2.24 -13.66 28.04
C GLN A 259 2.40 -14.00 26.55
N MET A 260 3.59 -13.78 26.00
CA MET A 260 3.95 -14.02 24.61
C MET A 260 3.85 -15.50 24.26
N GLU A 261 4.35 -16.40 25.12
CA GLU A 261 4.23 -17.85 24.93
C GLU A 261 2.77 -18.28 24.74
N LEU A 262 1.85 -17.75 25.54
CA LEU A 262 0.42 -18.03 25.40
C LEU A 262 -0.17 -17.52 24.08
N LEU A 263 0.26 -16.33 23.63
CA LEU A 263 -0.23 -15.76 22.36
C LEU A 263 0.50 -16.29 21.13
N SER A 264 1.65 -16.94 21.29
CA SER A 264 2.36 -17.55 20.17
C SER A 264 1.50 -18.64 19.51
N VAL A 265 0.70 -19.37 20.29
CA VAL A 265 -0.19 -20.45 19.83
C VAL A 265 -1.25 -19.96 18.83
N PRO A 266 -2.12 -18.96 19.15
CA PRO A 266 -3.06 -18.46 18.15
C PRO A 266 -2.36 -17.72 17.00
N CYS A 267 -1.20 -17.09 17.22
CA CYS A 267 -0.44 -16.47 16.13
C CYS A 267 0.02 -17.53 15.12
N GLU A 268 0.59 -18.63 15.60
CA GLU A 268 0.97 -19.78 14.78
C GLU A 268 -0.23 -20.34 14.03
N ALA A 269 -1.37 -20.54 14.69
CA ALA A 269 -2.58 -21.05 14.05
C ALA A 269 -3.07 -20.15 12.89
N VAL A 270 -3.02 -18.83 13.06
CA VAL A 270 -3.39 -17.85 12.03
C VAL A 270 -2.41 -17.89 10.86
N ILE A 271 -1.11 -17.96 11.14
CA ILE A 271 -0.07 -18.06 10.11
C ILE A 271 -0.21 -19.37 9.33
N GLN A 272 -0.32 -20.50 10.02
CA GLN A 272 -0.48 -21.82 9.40
C GLN A 272 -1.73 -21.88 8.52
N ARG A 273 -2.82 -21.23 8.94
CA ARG A 273 -4.02 -21.12 8.10
C ARG A 273 -3.75 -20.33 6.82
N ALA A 274 -3.07 -19.18 6.91
CA ALA A 274 -2.72 -18.39 5.73
C ALA A 274 -1.81 -19.17 4.76
N LEU A 275 -0.85 -19.92 5.29
CA LEU A 275 0.03 -20.80 4.51
C LEU A 275 -0.76 -21.90 3.80
N ARG A 276 -1.66 -22.61 4.51
CA ARG A 276 -2.53 -23.65 3.92
C ARG A 276 -3.44 -23.12 2.82
N GLU A 277 -3.97 -21.91 3.00
CA GLU A 277 -4.85 -21.27 2.03
C GLU A 277 -4.08 -20.57 0.89
N ARG A 278 -2.74 -20.62 0.90
CA ARG A 278 -1.83 -19.92 -0.04
C ARG A 278 -2.17 -18.44 -0.24
N VAL A 279 -2.40 -17.74 0.88
CA VAL A 279 -2.71 -16.31 0.89
C VAL A 279 -1.69 -15.54 1.72
N SER A 280 -1.39 -14.31 1.29
CA SER A 280 -0.52 -13.40 2.04
C SER A 280 -1.20 -12.88 3.31
N LEU A 281 -0.40 -12.65 4.35
CA LEU A 281 -0.84 -12.25 5.69
C LEU A 281 0.12 -11.21 6.27
N ILE A 282 -0.43 -10.17 6.89
CA ILE A 282 0.33 -9.29 7.78
C ILE A 282 -0.14 -9.52 9.21
N LEU A 283 0.76 -9.96 10.09
CA LEU A 283 0.51 -10.09 11.52
C LEU A 283 1.31 -9.03 12.27
N GLU A 284 0.62 -8.15 13.00
CA GLU A 284 1.25 -7.06 13.76
C GLU A 284 0.95 -7.16 15.26
N GLY A 285 1.92 -6.77 16.09
CA GLY A 285 1.66 -6.58 17.50
C GLY A 285 2.87 -6.74 18.40
N VAL A 286 2.68 -6.46 19.69
CA VAL A 286 3.77 -6.57 20.68
C VAL A 286 4.19 -8.02 20.94
N HIS A 287 3.31 -8.98 20.67
CA HIS A 287 3.57 -10.41 20.86
C HIS A 287 4.15 -11.08 19.61
N VAL A 288 4.35 -10.34 18.52
CA VAL A 288 5.15 -10.80 17.38
C VAL A 288 6.62 -10.74 17.80
N HIS A 289 7.04 -11.81 18.46
CA HIS A 289 8.39 -11.95 19.02
C HIS A 289 9.38 -12.38 17.94
N PRO A 290 10.67 -11.97 18.02
CA PRO A 290 11.72 -12.39 17.08
C PRO A 290 11.85 -13.91 16.90
N SER A 291 11.48 -14.73 17.89
CA SER A 291 11.50 -16.21 17.79
C SER A 291 10.22 -16.84 17.21
N LEU A 292 9.15 -16.07 16.97
CA LEU A 292 7.92 -16.59 16.35
C LEU A 292 8.18 -17.31 15.01
N PRO A 293 9.07 -16.84 14.12
CA PRO A 293 9.38 -17.52 12.86
C PRO A 293 10.00 -18.92 12.98
N GLU A 294 10.53 -19.28 14.15
CA GLU A 294 11.10 -20.61 14.42
C GLU A 294 10.00 -21.65 14.69
N ARG A 295 8.81 -21.18 15.09
CA ARG A 295 7.63 -22.02 15.38
C ARG A 295 6.80 -22.33 14.14
N ILE A 296 7.07 -21.66 13.03
CA ILE A 296 6.29 -21.80 11.80
C ILE A 296 6.88 -22.96 10.98
N ASP A 297 6.07 -23.96 10.68
CA ASP A 297 6.42 -25.00 9.71
C ASP A 297 6.70 -24.38 8.32
N ARG A 298 7.94 -24.53 7.84
CA ARG A 298 8.44 -23.93 6.59
C ARG A 298 8.41 -24.89 5.40
N ARG A 299 7.65 -25.99 5.47
CA ARG A 299 7.56 -26.98 4.36
C ARG A 299 7.07 -26.42 3.02
N GLY A 300 6.53 -25.20 2.98
CA GLY A 300 6.09 -24.51 1.77
C GLY A 300 7.10 -23.53 1.17
N ASP A 301 6.74 -22.99 0.01
CA ASP A 301 7.50 -21.95 -0.70
C ASP A 301 7.21 -20.52 -0.21
N ALA A 302 6.46 -20.37 0.88
CA ALA A 302 6.10 -19.07 1.45
C ALA A 302 7.32 -18.22 1.83
N ILE A 303 7.16 -16.90 1.75
CA ILE A 303 8.15 -15.91 2.16
C ILE A 303 7.72 -15.40 3.55
N ILE A 304 8.55 -15.60 4.56
CA ILE A 304 8.28 -15.17 5.94
C ILE A 304 9.27 -14.07 6.29
N VAL A 305 8.76 -12.88 6.58
CA VAL A 305 9.58 -11.68 6.83
C VAL A 305 9.29 -11.15 8.23
N PRO A 306 10.13 -11.47 9.24
CA PRO A 306 10.06 -10.81 10.55
C PRO A 306 10.75 -9.45 10.52
N LEU A 307 10.15 -8.46 11.17
CA LEU A 307 10.77 -7.17 11.44
C LEU A 307 10.27 -6.58 12.76
N LEU A 308 11.08 -5.73 13.38
CA LEU A 308 10.72 -4.99 14.58
C LEU A 308 10.62 -3.49 14.26
N LEU A 309 9.45 -2.89 14.49
CA LEU A 309 9.28 -1.44 14.42
C LEU A 309 9.52 -0.80 15.79
N ALA A 310 10.38 0.23 15.82
CA ALA A 310 10.74 0.93 17.05
C ALA A 310 10.68 2.46 16.90
N THR A 311 10.52 3.16 18.03
CA THR A 311 10.73 4.61 18.09
C THR A 311 11.90 4.87 19.03
N LEU A 312 13.06 5.20 18.46
CA LEU A 312 14.33 5.28 19.19
C LEU A 312 14.45 6.55 20.07
N LYS A 313 13.56 7.53 19.91
CA LYS A 313 13.54 8.76 20.71
C LYS A 313 12.39 8.75 21.72
N GLN A 314 12.72 8.74 23.02
CA GLN A 314 11.74 8.72 24.12
C GLN A 314 10.69 9.84 24.00
N ASN A 315 11.13 11.09 23.76
CA ASN A 315 10.24 12.24 23.62
C ASN A 315 9.22 12.08 22.48
N ARG A 316 9.63 11.41 21.40
CA ARG A 316 8.76 11.15 20.25
C ARG A 316 7.73 10.08 20.57
N LEU A 317 8.15 9.00 21.23
CA LEU A 317 7.23 7.96 21.68
C LEU A 317 6.21 8.50 22.68
N ARG A 318 6.63 9.35 23.63
CA ARG A 318 5.72 10.07 24.56
C ARG A 318 4.69 10.90 23.79
N LYS A 319 5.11 11.71 22.81
CA LYS A 319 4.20 12.49 21.96
C LYS A 319 3.19 11.60 21.22
N ARG A 320 3.63 10.48 20.65
CA ARG A 320 2.74 9.53 19.95
C ARG A 320 1.72 8.90 20.88
N LEU A 321 2.12 8.48 22.09
CA LEU A 321 1.20 7.94 23.09
C LEU A 321 0.17 8.97 23.56
N ARG A 322 0.58 10.23 23.70
CA ARG A 322 -0.33 11.35 24.01
C ARG A 322 -1.35 11.57 22.89
N GLY A 323 -0.92 11.74 21.64
CA GLY A 323 -1.81 11.95 20.50
C GLY A 323 -2.80 10.79 20.28
N ARG A 324 -2.36 9.55 20.54
CA ARG A 324 -3.27 8.37 20.51
C ARG A 324 -4.40 8.46 21.54
N GLY A 325 -4.14 9.09 22.69
CA GLY A 325 -5.14 9.33 23.73
C GLY A 325 -6.14 10.45 23.42
N GLU A 326 -5.71 11.41 22.60
CA GLU A 326 -6.54 12.55 22.17
C GLU A 326 -7.52 12.12 21.05
N VAL A 327 -7.07 11.25 20.12
CA VAL A 327 -7.90 10.73 19.01
C VAL A 327 -8.84 9.60 19.45
N ALA A 328 -8.52 8.86 20.51
CA ALA A 328 -9.36 7.79 21.06
C ALA A 328 -9.34 7.82 22.61
N PRO A 329 -10.19 8.65 23.24
CA PRO A 329 -10.18 8.88 24.69
C PRO A 329 -10.35 7.60 25.52
N GLU A 330 -11.22 6.69 25.06
CA GLU A 330 -11.50 5.40 25.72
C GLU A 330 -10.33 4.42 25.65
N ARG A 331 -9.34 4.65 24.77
CA ARG A 331 -8.14 3.81 24.66
C ARG A 331 -7.05 4.16 25.67
N GLY A 332 -7.30 5.08 26.61
CA GLY A 332 -6.48 5.24 27.82
C GLY A 332 -5.11 5.87 27.60
N GLY A 333 -4.99 6.94 26.81
CA GLY A 333 -3.71 7.65 26.60
C GLY A 333 -3.01 8.07 27.91
N LYS A 334 -3.78 8.50 28.93
CA LYS A 334 -3.27 8.78 30.28
C LYS A 334 -2.63 7.56 30.95
N ARG A 335 -3.18 6.36 30.72
CA ARG A 335 -2.66 5.08 31.24
C ARG A 335 -1.32 4.69 30.59
N TYR A 336 -1.13 4.95 29.30
CA TYR A 336 0.15 4.64 28.66
C TYR A 336 1.25 5.62 29.08
N LEU A 337 0.92 6.91 29.22
CA LEU A 337 1.87 7.91 29.70
C LEU A 337 2.32 7.65 31.15
N SER A 338 1.41 7.23 32.03
CA SER A 338 1.77 6.89 33.41
C SER A 338 2.60 5.61 33.55
N ASN A 339 2.68 4.79 32.49
CA ASN A 339 3.49 3.57 32.44
C ASN A 339 4.61 3.67 31.39
N PHE A 340 5.02 4.89 31.01
CA PHE A 340 5.99 5.10 29.93
C PHE A 340 7.31 4.34 30.18
N ASP A 341 7.85 4.40 31.39
CA ASP A 341 9.14 3.78 31.69
C ASP A 341 9.08 2.25 31.53
N ARG A 342 7.94 1.63 31.85
CA ARG A 342 7.71 0.19 31.61
C ARG A 342 7.58 -0.15 30.13
N ILE A 343 6.92 0.71 29.35
CA ILE A 343 6.81 0.56 27.90
C ILE A 343 8.19 0.71 27.25
N TRP A 344 9.01 1.62 27.76
CA TRP A 344 10.38 1.83 27.30
C TRP A 344 11.27 0.64 27.64
N ALA A 345 11.23 0.13 28.88
CA ALA A 345 11.95 -1.07 29.28
C ALA A 345 11.58 -2.28 28.40
N LEU A 346 10.29 -2.50 28.15
CA LEU A 346 9.84 -3.55 27.23
C LEU A 346 10.35 -3.33 25.80
N GLN A 347 10.44 -2.08 25.33
CA GLN A 347 11.00 -1.79 24.00
C GLN A 347 12.50 -2.12 23.98
N THR A 348 13.25 -1.76 25.01
CA THR A 348 14.68 -2.09 25.13
C THR A 348 14.89 -3.60 25.09
N PHE A 349 14.08 -4.36 25.84
CA PHE A 349 14.10 -5.82 25.80
C PHE A 349 13.84 -6.37 24.38
N LEU A 350 12.78 -5.91 23.70
CA LEU A 350 12.46 -6.37 22.34
C LEU A 350 13.53 -6.00 21.30
N LEU A 351 14.17 -4.83 21.45
CA LEU A 351 15.29 -4.42 20.60
C LEU A 351 16.47 -5.36 20.78
N SER A 352 16.80 -5.73 22.03
CA SER A 352 17.86 -6.70 22.33
C SER A 352 17.56 -8.08 21.75
N GLU A 353 16.32 -8.57 21.89
CA GLU A 353 15.94 -9.87 21.33
C GLU A 353 15.97 -9.86 19.79
N ALA A 354 15.58 -8.76 19.16
CA ALA A 354 15.64 -8.64 17.70
C ALA A 354 17.08 -8.62 17.19
N ASP A 355 17.98 -7.89 17.86
CA ASP A 355 19.41 -7.86 17.53
C ASP A 355 20.04 -9.25 17.67
N LEU A 356 19.78 -9.94 18.79
CA LEU A 356 20.26 -11.31 19.03
C LEU A 356 19.75 -12.32 17.99
N ALA A 357 18.50 -12.17 17.53
CA ALA A 357 17.90 -13.04 16.52
C ALA A 357 18.22 -12.64 15.07
N GLY A 358 18.95 -11.53 14.86
CA GLY A 358 19.20 -10.99 13.52
C GLY A 358 17.94 -10.48 12.80
N VAL A 359 16.88 -10.15 13.54
CA VAL A 359 15.64 -9.61 12.99
C VAL A 359 15.81 -8.11 12.71
N PRO A 360 15.52 -7.64 11.48
CA PRO A 360 15.67 -6.23 11.11
C PRO A 360 14.90 -5.29 12.04
N ILE A 361 15.60 -4.30 12.59
CA ILE A 361 15.02 -3.22 13.40
C ILE A 361 14.84 -1.98 12.53
N ILE A 362 13.60 -1.53 12.37
CA ILE A 362 13.25 -0.35 11.56
C ILE A 362 12.79 0.78 12.47
N ALA A 363 13.54 1.89 12.44
CA ALA A 363 13.23 3.09 13.20
C ALA A 363 12.10 3.87 12.52
N ASN A 364 10.93 3.92 13.16
CA ASN A 364 9.78 4.66 12.66
C ASN A 364 9.90 6.15 12.99
N ASP A 365 10.81 6.85 12.31
CA ASP A 365 11.00 8.30 12.44
C ASP A 365 10.39 9.11 11.29
N ASP A 366 10.06 8.48 10.18
CA ASP A 366 9.37 9.13 9.08
C ASP A 366 8.52 8.07 8.39
N LYS A 367 7.24 8.35 8.17
CA LYS A 367 6.30 7.34 7.69
C LYS A 367 6.74 6.79 6.34
N GLU A 368 7.12 7.66 5.41
CA GLU A 368 7.47 7.29 4.05
C GLU A 368 8.78 6.51 4.00
N LYS A 369 9.82 7.01 4.67
CA LYS A 369 11.10 6.29 4.79
C LYS A 369 10.96 4.93 5.46
N THR A 370 10.10 4.85 6.48
CA THR A 370 9.82 3.58 7.17
C THR A 370 9.17 2.58 6.23
N ILE A 371 8.18 3.01 5.43
CA ILE A 371 7.54 2.12 4.46
C ILE A 371 8.55 1.64 3.42
N VAL A 372 9.36 2.54 2.86
CA VAL A 372 10.42 2.18 1.90
C VAL A 372 11.39 1.16 2.51
N GLN A 373 11.80 1.34 3.77
CA GLN A 373 12.65 0.38 4.48
C GLN A 373 11.98 -0.98 4.67
N VAL A 374 10.70 -1.01 5.06
CA VAL A 374 9.93 -2.27 5.18
C VAL A 374 9.86 -2.98 3.82
N MET A 375 9.57 -2.27 2.74
CA MET A 375 9.52 -2.84 1.39
C MET A 375 10.87 -3.41 0.97
N ARG A 376 11.97 -2.69 1.25
CA ARG A 376 13.33 -3.19 0.99
C ARG A 376 13.62 -4.46 1.79
N THR A 377 13.27 -4.50 3.08
CA THR A 377 13.43 -5.72 3.90
C THR A 377 12.65 -6.91 3.35
N ILE A 378 11.44 -6.68 2.82
CA ILE A 378 10.65 -7.73 2.18
C ILE A 378 11.36 -8.27 0.93
N ILE A 379 11.88 -7.37 0.07
CA ILE A 379 12.58 -7.74 -1.17
C ILE A 379 13.92 -8.41 -0.89
N ASP A 380 14.65 -7.94 0.12
CA ASP A 380 15.90 -8.55 0.54
C ASP A 380 15.66 -10.01 0.98
N ALA A 381 14.57 -10.28 1.73
CA ALA A 381 14.16 -11.64 2.09
C ALA A 381 13.70 -12.52 0.90
N MET A 382 13.26 -11.90 -0.20
CA MET A 382 12.96 -12.60 -1.46
C MET A 382 14.22 -12.93 -2.26
N THR A 383 15.25 -12.07 -2.14
CA THR A 383 16.49 -12.16 -2.93
C THR A 383 17.27 -13.45 -2.63
N ASP A 384 17.19 -13.97 -1.40
CA ASP A 384 17.88 -15.21 -1.01
C ASP A 384 17.47 -16.44 -1.85
N LYS A 385 16.28 -16.41 -2.44
CA LYS A 385 15.74 -17.49 -3.30
C LYS A 385 15.66 -17.09 -4.77
N PHE A 386 16.17 -15.92 -5.13
CA PHE A 386 16.10 -15.39 -6.48
C PHE A 386 17.34 -15.77 -7.28
N SER A 387 17.15 -16.51 -8.37
CA SER A 387 18.21 -16.89 -9.32
C SER A 387 17.91 -16.47 -10.76
N SER A 388 16.73 -15.88 -11.01
CA SER A 388 16.24 -15.66 -12.36
C SER A 388 16.99 -14.54 -13.09
N THR A 389 17.18 -14.65 -14.40
CA THR A 389 17.67 -13.56 -15.25
C THR A 389 16.54 -12.61 -15.67
N PRO A 390 16.82 -11.37 -16.13
CA PRO A 390 15.80 -10.51 -16.73
C PRO A 390 14.97 -11.22 -17.81
N ASP A 391 15.65 -11.97 -18.69
CA ASP A 391 15.03 -12.72 -19.77
C ASP A 391 14.08 -13.82 -19.25
N GLU A 392 14.45 -14.50 -18.16
CA GLU A 392 13.58 -15.51 -17.53
C GLU A 392 12.35 -14.89 -16.83
N VAL A 393 12.47 -13.68 -16.27
CA VAL A 393 11.37 -13.02 -15.53
C VAL A 393 10.37 -12.36 -16.48
N PHE A 394 10.86 -11.71 -17.52
CA PHE A 394 10.03 -11.00 -18.49
C PHE A 394 9.61 -11.91 -19.65
N GLY A 395 10.38 -12.94 -19.96
CA GLY A 395 10.23 -13.80 -21.14
C GLY A 395 11.09 -13.30 -22.30
N ASP A 396 11.55 -14.23 -23.14
CA ASP A 396 12.17 -13.92 -24.43
C ASP A 396 11.07 -13.49 -25.43
N GLU A 397 11.26 -12.34 -26.08
CA GLU A 397 10.65 -12.03 -27.38
C GLU A 397 11.75 -11.71 -28.41
#